data_AF-A0A133MTA3-F1
#
_entry.id   AF-A0A133MTA3-F1
#
_cell.length_a   1.000
_cell.length_b   1.000
_cell.length_c   1.000
_cell.angle_alpha   90.00
_cell.angle_beta   90.00
_cell.angle_gamma   90.00
#
_symmetry.space_group_name_H-M   'P 1'
#
loop_
_entity.id
_entity.type
_entity.pdbx_description
1 polymer ?
#
loop_
_entity_poly.entity_id
_entity_poly.type
_entity_poly.pdbx_seq_one_letter_code
_entity_poly.pdbx_strand_id
1 'polypeptide(L)'
;MGIIDIFSKYNNDYDRYGYGKDGYDREGYDKYGYNKEGYDRYGYDKEGFNKSGYNIKGYKRDGYNASGYDENGYDKYGYDKDGYNKEGYDRFWFNKYGFNKYGIHKNGTYFNEDGFDRFGYNKYGFNKYNFHKNGTKYDELGYDKDGFNKEGFDKDGYDKEGYNKYGYNRKGYDKDGFDKQCIDKEGYDKEGYDKEGFNKDGLHKNGTYFNDLGYGKDGFNREGIDKEGFNRGGYNKFGFNRNGFDRFGFDKNGIDKDGYDKKGYDKDGFDREGFNINGIDREGFNRLGYDENGFDKLGFDMQGFNKSGYDKDGFDRKGYNEKGYDRDGYDKEGYDLRGFDRNGFDMQGYNVKGEYFEFIDKHINENTSISIKNNSFVYSDEIRELFVEIDRAKRSIEIEDFIAAISHLRRVSESYLEKVLLLSKVLPYKFIELNQYERINLANYEGLINDN
;
A
#
# COMPACT_ATOMS: atom_id res chain seq x y z
N MET A 1 87.15 -7.66 116.97
CA MET A 1 88.39 -6.99 116.49
C MET A 1 88.12 -6.46 115.09
N GLY A 2 88.29 -5.15 114.88
CA GLY A 2 88.62 -4.55 113.58
C GLY A 2 87.48 -4.14 112.64
N ILE A 3 86.97 -2.93 112.84
CA ILE A 3 86.18 -2.15 111.88
C ILE A 3 87.10 -1.03 111.31
N ILE A 4 87.15 -0.97 109.97
CA ILE A 4 87.14 0.22 109.09
C ILE A 4 88.39 1.12 108.87
N ASP A 5 88.67 1.24 107.56
CA ASP A 5 89.12 2.34 106.68
C ASP A 5 90.30 3.26 107.04
N ILE A 6 91.11 3.55 106.00
CA ILE A 6 91.22 4.92 105.45
C ILE A 6 91.17 4.92 103.91
N PHE A 7 90.24 5.73 103.41
CA PHE A 7 89.91 6.15 102.04
C PHE A 7 90.91 7.12 101.38
N SER A 8 90.83 7.20 100.04
CA SER A 8 90.64 8.43 99.23
C SER A 8 91.73 8.82 98.22
N LYS A 9 91.40 8.64 96.93
CA LYS A 9 91.53 9.67 95.90
C LYS A 9 90.72 9.29 94.65
N TYR A 10 89.61 9.99 94.39
CA TYR A 10 88.98 10.00 93.07
C TYR A 10 88.59 11.44 92.70
N ASN A 11 89.25 11.94 91.65
CA ASN A 11 88.86 13.12 90.87
C ASN A 11 87.49 12.85 90.23
N ASN A 12 86.60 13.85 90.25
CA ASN A 12 85.30 13.77 89.62
C ASN A 12 85.27 14.75 88.44
N ASP A 13 85.45 14.26 87.22
CA ASP A 13 85.42 15.02 85.93
C ASP A 13 84.01 15.48 85.50
N TYR A 14 83.06 15.51 86.44
CA TYR A 14 81.66 15.84 86.21
C TYR A 14 81.27 17.01 87.11
N ASP A 15 80.45 17.92 86.58
CA ASP A 15 79.96 19.06 87.34
C ASP A 15 79.01 18.63 88.48
N ARG A 16 78.56 19.58 89.31
CA ARG A 16 77.66 19.32 90.45
C ARG A 16 76.33 18.66 90.03
N TYR A 17 75.95 18.73 88.75
CA TYR A 17 74.73 18.13 88.22
C TYR A 17 74.98 16.80 87.49
N GLY A 18 76.23 16.33 87.45
CA GLY A 18 76.60 15.02 86.90
C GLY A 18 76.94 15.01 85.40
N TYR A 19 77.23 16.17 84.78
CA TYR A 19 77.57 16.30 83.35
C TYR A 19 79.05 16.60 83.13
N GLY A 20 79.66 15.95 82.13
CA GLY A 20 81.04 16.19 81.70
C GLY A 20 81.17 17.51 80.92
N LYS A 21 82.40 17.94 80.63
CA LYS A 21 82.66 19.16 79.83
C LYS A 21 82.05 19.14 78.42
N ASP A 22 81.80 17.95 77.87
CA ASP A 22 81.14 17.77 76.58
C ASP A 22 79.60 17.85 76.67
N GLY A 23 79.04 18.08 77.87
CA GLY A 23 77.62 18.29 78.10
C GLY A 23 76.78 17.04 78.30
N TYR A 24 77.41 15.87 78.44
CA TYR A 24 76.74 14.56 78.60
C TYR A 24 77.05 13.94 79.98
N ASP A 25 76.08 13.19 80.54
CA ASP A 25 76.24 12.45 81.79
C ASP A 25 77.12 11.20 81.61
N ARG A 26 77.35 10.46 82.71
CA ARG A 26 78.14 9.21 82.69
C ARG A 26 77.55 8.12 81.80
N GLU A 27 76.26 8.20 81.46
CA GLU A 27 75.56 7.28 80.56
C GLU A 27 75.55 7.79 79.10
N GLY A 28 76.11 8.97 78.84
CA GLY A 28 76.25 9.56 77.51
C GLY A 28 75.04 10.37 77.04
N TYR A 29 74.19 10.89 77.95
CA TYR A 29 72.99 11.68 77.65
C TYR A 29 73.13 13.14 78.09
N ASP A 30 72.63 14.08 77.28
CA ASP A 30 72.64 15.50 77.58
C ASP A 30 71.69 15.84 78.74
N LYS A 31 71.68 17.11 79.17
CA LYS A 31 70.77 17.58 80.23
C LYS A 31 69.27 17.44 79.93
N TYR A 32 68.92 17.17 78.69
CA TYR A 32 67.55 16.91 78.25
C TYR A 32 67.27 15.41 78.04
N GLY A 33 68.25 14.54 78.33
CA GLY A 33 68.11 13.10 78.26
C GLY A 33 68.39 12.48 76.89
N TYR A 34 69.09 13.16 75.97
CA TYR A 34 69.40 12.67 74.62
C TYR A 34 70.90 12.41 74.41
N ASN A 35 71.25 11.30 73.76
CA ASN A 35 72.63 10.96 73.44
C ASN A 35 73.21 11.85 72.32
N LYS A 36 74.49 11.67 71.98
CA LYS A 36 75.17 12.43 70.91
C LYS A 36 74.52 12.29 69.52
N GLU A 37 73.78 11.20 69.29
CA GLU A 37 73.02 10.98 68.05
C GLU A 37 71.60 11.57 68.11
N GLY A 38 71.22 12.19 69.23
CA GLY A 38 69.92 12.85 69.41
C GLY A 38 68.79 11.95 69.90
N TYR A 39 69.06 10.74 70.39
CA TYR A 39 68.05 9.78 70.88
C TYR A 39 68.07 9.66 72.40
N ASP A 40 66.89 9.53 73.00
CA ASP A 40 66.70 9.31 74.43
C ASP A 40 67.14 7.90 74.88
N ARG A 41 67.01 7.61 76.18
CA ARG A 41 67.36 6.30 76.75
C ARG A 41 66.52 5.14 76.21
N TYR A 42 65.40 5.42 75.56
CA TYR A 42 64.53 4.44 74.92
C TYR A 42 64.76 4.34 73.40
N GLY A 43 65.72 5.09 72.86
CA GLY A 43 66.11 5.07 71.47
C GLY A 43 65.23 5.92 70.55
N TYR A 44 64.53 6.93 71.07
CA TYR A 44 63.67 7.85 70.30
C TYR A 44 64.24 9.27 70.27
N ASP A 45 64.17 9.94 69.13
CA ASP A 45 64.62 11.32 68.99
C ASP A 45 63.70 12.31 69.73
N LYS A 46 64.04 13.61 69.69
CA LYS A 46 63.25 14.68 70.32
C LYS A 46 61.80 14.77 69.83
N GLU A 47 61.50 14.19 68.67
CA GLU A 47 60.15 14.16 68.09
C GLU A 47 59.47 12.80 68.34
N GLY A 48 60.11 11.88 69.08
CA GLY A 48 59.55 10.61 69.50
C GLY A 48 59.68 9.48 68.47
N PHE A 49 60.65 9.54 67.56
CA PHE A 49 60.88 8.51 66.52
C PHE A 49 62.21 7.79 66.70
N ASN A 50 62.22 6.46 66.51
CA ASN A 50 63.43 5.66 66.56
C ASN A 50 64.32 5.86 65.32
N LYS A 51 65.51 5.26 65.30
CA LYS A 51 66.44 5.35 64.15
C LYS A 51 65.85 4.88 62.82
N SER A 52 64.86 3.99 62.84
CA SER A 52 64.14 3.54 61.64
C SER A 52 62.97 4.46 61.24
N GLY A 53 62.80 5.57 61.96
CA GLY A 53 61.79 6.59 61.69
C GLY A 53 60.39 6.27 62.22
N TYR A 54 60.25 5.30 63.14
CA TYR A 54 58.96 4.91 63.71
C TYR A 54 58.81 5.39 65.16
N ASN A 55 57.63 5.89 65.50
CA ASN A 55 57.29 6.22 66.89
C ASN A 55 57.06 4.96 67.73
N ILE A 56 56.82 5.15 69.03
CA ILE A 56 56.58 4.05 69.98
C ILE A 56 55.36 3.17 69.62
N LYS A 57 54.42 3.70 68.83
CA LYS A 57 53.24 2.98 68.32
C LYS A 57 53.49 2.27 66.98
N GLY A 58 54.69 2.38 66.39
CA GLY A 58 55.04 1.74 65.13
C GLY A 58 54.63 2.51 63.86
N TYR A 59 54.36 3.82 63.96
CA TYR A 59 54.02 4.69 62.82
C TYR A 59 55.19 5.59 62.46
N LYS A 60 55.40 5.79 61.15
CA LYS A 60 56.36 6.75 60.63
C LYS A 60 55.91 8.19 60.86
N ARG A 61 56.81 9.13 60.60
CA ARG A 61 56.54 10.58 60.68
C ARG A 61 55.38 11.04 59.79
N ASP A 62 55.14 10.33 58.68
CA ASP A 62 54.01 10.56 57.78
C ASP A 62 52.68 9.98 58.30
N GLY A 63 52.69 9.32 59.47
CA GLY A 63 51.50 8.75 60.12
C GLY A 63 51.17 7.32 59.72
N TYR A 64 51.98 6.65 58.88
CA TYR A 64 51.70 5.30 58.40
C TYR A 64 52.65 4.24 59.00
N ASN A 65 52.12 3.06 59.32
CA ASN A 65 52.92 1.94 59.80
C ASN A 65 53.73 1.29 58.67
N ALA A 66 54.53 0.26 58.99
CA ALA A 66 55.36 -0.44 58.01
C ALA A 66 54.56 -1.09 56.86
N SER A 67 53.29 -1.43 57.10
CA SER A 67 52.37 -1.94 56.07
C SER A 67 51.69 -0.83 55.25
N GLY A 68 51.96 0.45 55.55
CA GLY A 68 51.42 1.59 54.82
C GLY A 68 50.03 2.05 55.27
N TYR A 69 49.57 1.68 56.48
CA TYR A 69 48.26 2.06 57.01
C TYR A 69 48.39 3.02 58.20
N ASP A 70 47.47 3.98 58.30
CA ASP A 70 47.36 4.92 59.40
C ASP A 70 46.86 4.23 60.69
N GLU A 71 46.77 4.99 61.79
CA GLU A 71 46.29 4.46 63.08
C GLU A 71 44.83 3.94 63.03
N ASN A 72 44.05 4.36 62.04
CA ASN A 72 42.69 3.89 61.80
C ASN A 72 42.63 2.69 60.83
N GLY A 73 43.77 2.19 60.35
CA GLY A 73 43.84 1.05 59.44
C GLY A 73 43.61 1.37 57.97
N TYR A 74 43.75 2.63 57.53
CA TYR A 74 43.59 3.06 56.14
C TYR A 74 44.91 3.42 55.48
N ASP A 75 45.10 3.03 54.23
CA ASP A 75 46.25 3.39 53.43
C ASP A 75 46.29 4.90 53.14
N LYS A 76 47.37 5.36 52.51
CA LYS A 76 47.51 6.78 52.13
C LYS A 76 46.45 7.30 51.15
N TYR A 77 45.67 6.40 50.54
CA TYR A 77 44.55 6.73 49.66
C TYR A 77 43.19 6.59 50.36
N GLY A 78 43.17 6.27 51.66
CA GLY A 78 41.98 6.16 52.48
C GLY A 78 41.26 4.81 52.39
N TYR A 79 41.94 3.73 51.99
CA TYR A 79 41.37 2.38 51.87
C TYR A 79 41.93 1.42 52.92
N ASP A 80 41.07 0.61 53.53
CA ASP A 80 41.47 -0.42 54.47
C ASP A 80 42.20 -1.57 53.77
N LYS A 81 42.60 -2.59 54.54
CA LYS A 81 43.30 -3.78 54.03
C LYS A 81 42.49 -4.60 53.02
N ASP A 82 41.16 -4.53 53.09
CA ASP A 82 40.24 -5.19 52.17
C ASP A 82 39.98 -4.33 50.91
N GLY A 83 40.55 -3.12 50.86
CA GLY A 83 40.45 -2.20 49.74
C GLY A 83 39.22 -1.32 49.76
N TYR A 84 38.56 -1.14 50.92
CA TYR A 84 37.37 -0.32 51.09
C TYR A 84 37.67 0.97 51.85
N ASN A 85 37.07 2.07 51.41
CA ASN A 85 37.18 3.34 52.11
C ASN A 85 36.36 3.35 53.42
N LYS A 86 36.42 4.45 54.17
CA LYS A 86 35.63 4.64 55.41
C LYS A 86 34.11 4.50 55.22
N GLU A 87 33.61 4.71 54.00
CA GLU A 87 32.21 4.55 53.65
C GLU A 87 31.86 3.11 53.19
N GLY A 88 32.85 2.20 53.14
CA GLY A 88 32.67 0.81 52.75
C GLY A 88 32.65 0.56 51.24
N TYR A 89 33.21 1.46 50.43
CA TYR A 89 33.30 1.33 48.97
C TYR A 89 34.73 1.09 48.49
N ASP A 90 34.89 0.19 47.53
CA ASP A 90 36.14 -0.08 46.84
C ASP A 90 36.58 1.11 45.98
N ARG A 91 37.77 1.02 45.37
CA ARG A 91 38.32 2.06 44.48
C ARG A 91 37.46 2.34 43.24
N PHE A 92 36.50 1.47 42.93
CA PHE A 92 35.55 1.61 41.84
C PHE A 92 34.17 2.08 42.32
N TRP A 93 34.06 2.55 43.58
CA TRP A 93 32.82 3.02 44.20
C TRP A 93 31.77 1.94 44.41
N PHE A 94 32.16 0.67 44.58
CA PHE A 94 31.24 -0.43 44.90
C PHE A 94 31.51 -1.01 46.28
N ASN A 95 30.46 -1.33 47.01
CA ASN A 95 30.58 -2.00 48.31
C ASN A 95 30.98 -3.48 48.15
N LYS A 96 31.18 -4.17 49.27
CA LYS A 96 31.55 -5.60 49.31
C LYS A 96 30.56 -6.54 48.59
N TYR A 97 29.32 -6.09 48.38
CA TYR A 97 28.28 -6.83 47.66
C TYR A 97 28.15 -6.40 46.18
N GLY A 98 29.06 -5.56 45.69
CA GLY A 98 29.07 -5.10 44.31
C GLY A 98 28.08 -3.98 43.99
N PHE A 99 27.53 -3.28 44.98
CA PHE A 99 26.60 -2.15 44.77
C PHE A 99 27.27 -0.80 45.00
N ASN A 100 27.01 0.16 44.12
CA ASN A 100 27.46 1.53 44.33
C ASN A 100 26.57 2.28 45.34
N LYS A 101 26.93 3.53 45.65
CA LYS A 101 26.17 4.35 46.62
C LYS A 101 24.71 4.60 46.22
N TYR A 102 24.38 4.51 44.93
CA TYR A 102 23.03 4.64 44.39
C TYR A 102 22.25 3.32 44.38
N GLY A 103 22.85 2.22 44.83
CA GLY A 103 22.23 0.90 44.83
C GLY A 103 22.25 0.18 43.48
N ILE A 104 23.10 0.61 42.55
CA ILE A 104 23.31 -0.07 41.26
C ILE A 104 24.44 -1.07 41.42
N HIS A 105 24.18 -2.34 41.10
CA HIS A 105 25.15 -3.43 41.11
C HIS A 105 26.15 -3.31 39.95
N LYS A 106 27.31 -3.98 40.05
CA LYS A 106 28.34 -4.04 39.00
C LYS A 106 27.80 -4.49 37.63
N ASN A 107 26.67 -5.20 37.59
CA ASN A 107 25.97 -5.60 36.36
C ASN A 107 25.09 -4.49 35.73
N GLY A 108 25.04 -3.30 36.33
CA GLY A 108 24.25 -2.16 35.84
C GLY A 108 22.77 -2.15 36.26
N THR A 109 22.31 -3.09 37.09
CA THR A 109 20.92 -3.15 37.57
C THR A 109 20.82 -2.88 39.07
N TYR A 110 19.60 -2.70 39.60
CA TYR A 110 19.38 -2.58 41.05
C TYR A 110 19.51 -3.91 41.81
N PHE A 111 19.78 -5.02 41.11
CA PHE A 111 19.84 -6.35 41.68
C PHE A 111 21.17 -7.04 41.33
N ASN A 112 21.69 -7.86 42.23
CA ASN A 112 22.84 -8.70 41.95
C ASN A 112 22.45 -9.89 41.05
N GLU A 113 23.41 -10.76 40.74
CA GLU A 113 23.18 -11.95 39.92
C GLU A 113 22.17 -12.93 40.54
N ASP A 114 22.09 -12.95 41.87
CA ASP A 114 21.11 -13.74 42.63
C ASP A 114 19.72 -13.08 42.69
N GLY A 115 19.54 -11.89 42.10
CA GLY A 115 18.27 -11.16 42.05
C GLY A 115 17.91 -10.39 43.32
N PHE A 116 18.86 -10.08 44.19
CA PHE A 116 18.67 -9.30 45.43
C PHE A 116 19.25 -7.90 45.31
N ASP A 117 18.59 -6.91 45.93
CA ASP A 117 19.04 -5.53 46.00
C ASP A 117 20.20 -5.35 47.00
N ARG A 118 20.71 -4.12 47.11
CA ARG A 118 21.80 -3.78 48.05
C ARG A 118 21.49 -4.10 49.52
N PHE A 119 20.21 -4.31 49.86
CA PHE A 119 19.72 -4.62 51.20
C PHE A 119 19.39 -6.11 51.36
N GLY A 120 19.61 -6.92 50.32
CA GLY A 120 19.38 -8.36 50.33
C GLY A 120 17.94 -8.79 50.06
N TYR A 121 17.13 -7.95 49.40
CA TYR A 121 15.74 -8.25 49.06
C TYR A 121 15.53 -8.33 47.55
N ASN A 122 14.73 -9.30 47.11
CA ASN A 122 14.37 -9.42 45.71
C ASN A 122 13.43 -8.30 45.25
N LYS A 123 13.05 -8.31 43.96
CA LYS A 123 12.12 -7.33 43.38
C LYS A 123 10.73 -7.28 44.05
N TYR A 124 10.35 -8.33 44.76
CA TYR A 124 9.10 -8.42 45.52
C TYR A 124 9.30 -8.11 47.01
N GLY A 125 10.47 -7.64 47.41
CA GLY A 125 10.77 -7.28 48.79
C GLY A 125 11.05 -8.46 49.71
N PHE A 126 11.28 -9.67 49.21
CA PHE A 126 11.63 -10.84 50.04
C PHE A 126 13.13 -11.12 50.05
N ASN A 127 13.68 -11.39 51.22
CA ASN A 127 15.05 -11.83 51.37
C ASN A 127 15.22 -13.33 51.08
N LYS A 128 16.47 -13.81 51.05
CA LYS A 128 16.79 -15.23 50.81
C LYS A 128 16.19 -16.22 51.83
N TYR A 129 15.69 -15.73 52.96
CA TYR A 129 15.03 -16.51 54.01
C TYR A 129 13.50 -16.42 53.94
N ASN A 130 12.95 -15.87 52.85
CA ASN A 130 11.52 -15.69 52.60
C ASN A 130 10.83 -14.70 53.57
N PHE A 131 11.57 -13.74 54.13
CA PHE A 131 10.98 -12.64 54.90
C PHE A 131 10.90 -11.38 54.04
N HIS A 132 9.73 -10.74 54.05
CA HIS A 132 9.47 -9.48 53.39
C HIS A 132 10.18 -8.31 54.13
N LYS A 133 10.35 -7.16 53.47
CA LYS A 133 10.91 -5.92 54.05
C LYS A 133 10.18 -5.45 55.31
N ASN A 134 8.91 -5.84 55.48
CA ASN A 134 8.10 -5.57 56.68
C ASN A 134 8.42 -6.50 57.88
N GLY A 135 9.35 -7.44 57.74
CA GLY A 135 9.77 -8.37 58.80
C GLY A 135 8.90 -9.62 58.96
N THR A 136 7.87 -9.80 58.13
CA THR A 136 7.00 -10.99 58.15
C THR A 136 7.28 -11.91 56.96
N LYS A 137 6.65 -13.09 56.92
CA LYS A 137 6.72 -13.99 55.75
C LYS A 137 5.82 -13.55 54.58
N TYR A 138 5.06 -12.47 54.76
CA TYR A 138 4.07 -12.00 53.80
C TYR A 138 4.34 -10.53 53.43
N ASP A 139 4.03 -10.15 52.20
CA ASP A 139 4.07 -8.76 51.76
C ASP A 139 2.94 -7.92 52.40
N GLU A 140 2.83 -6.65 52.03
CA GLU A 140 1.76 -5.76 52.52
C GLU A 140 0.35 -6.22 52.12
N LEU A 141 0.24 -7.06 51.09
CA LEU A 141 -1.01 -7.62 50.59
C LEU A 141 -1.34 -8.98 51.24
N GLY A 142 -0.45 -9.50 52.09
CA GLY A 142 -0.64 -10.74 52.82
C GLY A 142 -0.22 -12.00 52.06
N TYR A 143 0.59 -11.89 51.00
CA TYR A 143 1.07 -13.01 50.19
C TYR A 143 2.55 -13.30 50.46
N ASP A 144 2.92 -14.57 50.48
CA ASP A 144 4.31 -15.01 50.63
C ASP A 144 5.11 -14.79 49.34
N LYS A 145 6.40 -15.15 49.36
CA LYS A 145 7.28 -15.00 48.18
C LYS A 145 6.83 -15.79 46.94
N ASP A 146 6.01 -16.83 47.14
CA ASP A 146 5.48 -17.69 46.08
C ASP A 146 4.09 -17.17 45.61
N GLY A 147 3.58 -16.11 46.24
CA GLY A 147 2.32 -15.46 45.91
C GLY A 147 1.10 -16.05 46.60
N PHE A 148 1.28 -16.78 47.72
CA PHE A 148 0.18 -17.43 48.45
C PHE A 148 -0.04 -16.77 49.82
N ASN A 149 -1.31 -16.58 50.17
CA ASN A 149 -1.69 -16.05 51.46
C ASN A 149 -1.46 -17.07 52.59
N LYS A 150 -1.74 -16.67 53.83
CA LYS A 150 -1.60 -17.55 55.01
C LYS A 150 -2.45 -18.82 54.96
N GLU A 151 -3.56 -18.79 54.22
CA GLU A 151 -4.44 -19.95 54.01
C GLU A 151 -3.95 -20.84 52.85
N GLY A 152 -2.87 -20.46 52.18
CA GLY A 152 -2.28 -21.21 51.08
C GLY A 152 -2.91 -20.93 49.72
N PHE A 153 -3.67 -19.84 49.56
CA PHE A 153 -4.32 -19.45 48.31
C PHE A 153 -3.64 -18.25 47.66
N ASP A 154 -3.50 -18.30 46.34
CA ASP A 154 -3.03 -17.18 45.54
C ASP A 154 -4.04 -16.03 45.52
N LYS A 155 -3.68 -14.95 44.84
CA LYS A 155 -4.53 -13.76 44.68
C LYS A 155 -5.89 -14.02 44.03
N ASP A 156 -6.01 -15.10 43.26
CA ASP A 156 -7.25 -15.48 42.60
C ASP A 156 -8.03 -16.52 43.42
N GLY A 157 -7.53 -16.89 44.60
CA GLY A 157 -8.18 -17.81 45.52
C GLY A 157 -7.92 -19.29 45.22
N TYR A 158 -6.82 -19.63 44.54
CA TYR A 158 -6.43 -21.01 44.21
C TYR A 158 -5.20 -21.46 45.00
N ASP A 159 -5.23 -22.70 45.49
CA ASP A 159 -4.12 -23.29 46.23
C ASP A 159 -2.93 -23.64 45.33
N LYS A 160 -1.86 -24.18 45.92
CA LYS A 160 -0.66 -24.60 45.17
C LYS A 160 -0.93 -25.73 44.16
N GLU A 161 -2.01 -26.49 44.32
CA GLU A 161 -2.46 -27.50 43.38
C GLU A 161 -3.38 -26.91 42.28
N GLY A 162 -3.71 -25.62 42.38
CA GLY A 162 -4.53 -24.89 41.42
C GLY A 162 -6.02 -25.01 41.66
N TYR A 163 -6.46 -25.38 42.87
CA TYR A 163 -7.87 -25.54 43.25
C TYR A 163 -8.32 -24.48 44.24
N ASN A 164 -9.53 -23.97 44.06
CA ASN A 164 -10.11 -23.05 45.02
C ASN A 164 -10.56 -23.77 46.29
N LYS A 165 -11.02 -23.01 47.30
CA LYS A 165 -11.53 -23.58 48.57
C LYS A 165 -12.70 -24.56 48.43
N TYR A 166 -13.34 -24.62 47.26
CA TYR A 166 -14.42 -25.56 46.95
C TYR A 166 -13.91 -26.80 46.20
N GLY A 167 -12.60 -26.94 45.99
CA GLY A 167 -11.98 -28.06 45.29
C GLY A 167 -12.07 -27.98 43.78
N TYR A 168 -12.38 -26.81 43.19
CA TYR A 168 -12.46 -26.62 41.73
C TYR A 168 -11.28 -25.83 41.19
N ASN A 169 -10.71 -26.29 40.09
CA ASN A 169 -9.62 -25.61 39.41
C ASN A 169 -10.10 -24.33 38.71
N ARG A 170 -9.15 -23.60 38.10
CA ARG A 170 -9.44 -22.35 37.37
C ARG A 170 -10.41 -22.51 36.19
N LYS A 171 -10.59 -23.73 35.68
CA LYS A 171 -11.57 -24.06 34.63
C LYS A 171 -12.91 -24.52 35.18
N GLY A 172 -13.07 -24.56 36.51
CA GLY A 172 -14.31 -24.95 37.17
C GLY A 172 -14.50 -26.45 37.35
N TYR A 173 -13.46 -27.27 37.21
CA TYR A 173 -13.52 -28.73 37.38
C TYR A 173 -12.85 -29.16 38.68
N ASP A 174 -13.42 -30.16 39.35
CA ASP A 174 -12.86 -30.79 40.53
C ASP A 174 -11.62 -31.64 40.20
N LYS A 175 -11.04 -32.28 41.23
CA LYS A 175 -9.85 -33.14 41.06
C LYS A 175 -10.12 -34.37 40.19
N ASP A 176 -11.38 -34.80 40.11
CA ASP A 176 -11.81 -35.92 39.27
C ASP A 176 -12.16 -35.47 37.84
N GLY A 177 -12.12 -34.16 37.56
CA GLY A 177 -12.36 -33.59 36.25
C GLY A 177 -13.82 -33.25 35.95
N PHE A 178 -14.67 -33.14 36.97
CA PHE A 178 -16.10 -32.82 36.85
C PHE A 178 -16.41 -31.41 37.33
N ASP A 179 -17.33 -30.74 36.65
CA ASP A 179 -17.80 -29.43 37.03
C ASP A 179 -18.79 -29.49 38.22
N LYS A 180 -19.35 -28.34 38.59
CA LYS A 180 -20.35 -28.25 39.67
C LYS A 180 -21.65 -28.99 39.39
N GLN A 181 -21.93 -29.32 38.13
CA GLN A 181 -23.09 -30.10 37.71
C GLN A 181 -22.76 -31.59 37.61
N CYS A 182 -21.58 -32.01 38.08
CA CYS A 182 -21.06 -33.38 37.97
C CYS A 182 -20.86 -33.82 36.51
N ILE A 183 -20.56 -32.88 35.61
CA ILE A 183 -20.32 -33.13 34.18
C ILE A 183 -18.84 -32.91 33.86
N ASP A 184 -18.23 -33.87 33.18
CA ASP A 184 -16.84 -33.78 32.75
C ASP A 184 -16.68 -32.79 31.58
N LYS A 185 -15.43 -32.52 31.22
CA LYS A 185 -15.09 -31.63 30.09
C LYS A 185 -15.66 -32.08 28.73
N GLU A 186 -16.07 -33.34 28.62
CA GLU A 186 -16.60 -33.95 27.40
C GLU A 186 -18.15 -34.00 27.40
N GLY A 187 -18.79 -33.53 28.47
CA GLY A 187 -20.25 -33.47 28.58
C GLY A 187 -20.90 -34.69 29.20
N TYR A 188 -20.13 -35.58 29.84
CA TYR A 188 -20.63 -36.81 30.46
C TYR A 188 -20.71 -36.68 31.99
N ASP A 189 -21.75 -37.25 32.57
CA ASP A 189 -21.88 -37.40 34.02
C ASP A 189 -20.87 -38.40 34.60
N LYS A 190 -20.85 -38.53 35.94
CA LYS A 190 -19.97 -39.49 36.64
C LYS A 190 -20.25 -40.96 36.28
N GLU A 191 -21.42 -41.26 35.72
CA GLU A 191 -21.78 -42.59 35.22
C GLU A 191 -21.34 -42.80 33.76
N GLY A 192 -20.79 -41.76 33.11
CA GLY A 192 -20.29 -41.80 31.74
C GLY A 192 -21.35 -41.53 30.67
N TYR A 193 -22.47 -40.88 31.02
CA TYR A 193 -23.57 -40.59 30.10
C TYR A 193 -23.78 -39.09 29.91
N ASP A 194 -24.12 -38.68 28.69
CA ASP A 194 -24.48 -37.30 28.39
C ASP A 194 -25.87 -36.93 28.93
N LYS A 195 -26.26 -35.67 28.75
CA LYS A 195 -27.58 -35.15 29.20
C LYS A 195 -28.78 -35.87 28.58
N GLU A 196 -28.61 -36.50 27.41
CA GLU A 196 -29.65 -37.27 26.73
C GLU A 196 -29.58 -38.76 27.11
N GLY A 197 -28.70 -39.12 28.05
CA GLY A 197 -28.55 -40.46 28.59
C GLY A 197 -27.67 -41.38 27.74
N PHE A 198 -26.85 -40.89 26.81
CA PHE A 198 -25.96 -41.71 25.98
C PHE A 198 -24.52 -41.68 26.44
N ASN A 199 -23.86 -42.84 26.45
CA ASN A 199 -22.42 -42.91 26.70
C ASN A 199 -21.59 -42.55 25.46
N LYS A 200 -20.26 -42.64 25.59
CA LYS A 200 -19.33 -42.35 24.47
C LYS A 200 -19.53 -43.25 23.27
N ASP A 201 -19.90 -44.51 23.48
CA ASP A 201 -20.17 -45.50 22.44
C ASP A 201 -21.58 -45.37 21.83
N GLY A 202 -22.40 -44.44 22.32
CA GLY A 202 -23.77 -44.20 21.85
C GLY A 202 -24.81 -45.15 22.43
N LEU A 203 -24.49 -45.89 23.50
CA LEU A 203 -25.44 -46.69 24.25
C LEU A 203 -26.20 -45.80 25.26
N HIS A 204 -27.52 -45.83 25.23
CA HIS A 204 -28.38 -45.13 26.18
C HIS A 204 -28.42 -45.85 27.54
N LYS A 205 -28.76 -45.15 28.62
CA LYS A 205 -28.93 -45.72 29.98
C LYS A 205 -29.90 -46.92 30.04
N ASN A 206 -30.82 -47.04 29.07
CA ASN A 206 -31.73 -48.18 28.94
C ASN A 206 -31.08 -49.45 28.32
N GLY A 207 -29.79 -49.43 28.01
CA GLY A 207 -29.05 -50.55 27.43
C GLY A 207 -29.22 -50.73 25.92
N THR A 208 -29.80 -49.77 25.21
CA THR A 208 -29.97 -49.81 23.75
C THR A 208 -29.32 -48.60 23.08
N TYR A 209 -29.15 -48.62 21.76
CA TYR A 209 -28.66 -47.45 21.00
C TYR A 209 -29.70 -46.35 20.79
N PHE A 210 -30.87 -46.46 21.43
CA PHE A 210 -31.97 -45.52 21.32
C PHE A 210 -32.45 -45.10 22.71
N ASN A 211 -32.80 -43.84 22.87
CA ASN A 211 -33.44 -43.35 24.09
C ASN A 211 -34.87 -43.91 24.21
N ASP A 212 -35.54 -43.57 25.30
CA ASP A 212 -36.90 -44.07 25.59
C ASP A 212 -37.95 -43.55 24.59
N LEU A 213 -37.61 -42.51 23.81
CA LEU A 213 -38.42 -41.99 22.72
C LEU A 213 -38.12 -42.68 21.37
N GLY A 214 -37.17 -43.62 21.34
CA GLY A 214 -36.81 -44.39 20.16
C GLY A 214 -35.81 -43.71 19.21
N TYR A 215 -35.13 -42.64 19.64
CA TYR A 215 -34.12 -41.92 18.85
C TYR A 215 -32.72 -42.21 19.38
N GLY A 216 -31.75 -42.41 18.50
CA GLY A 216 -30.35 -42.58 18.86
C GLY A 216 -29.68 -41.27 19.23
N LYS A 217 -28.40 -41.36 19.63
CA LYS A 217 -27.55 -40.18 19.92
C LYS A 217 -27.43 -39.25 18.71
N ASP A 218 -27.52 -39.80 17.49
CA ASP A 218 -27.54 -39.05 16.23
C ASP A 218 -28.87 -38.32 15.96
N GLY A 219 -29.87 -38.50 16.82
CA GLY A 219 -31.19 -37.88 16.70
C GLY A 219 -32.14 -38.61 15.75
N PHE A 220 -31.76 -39.78 15.21
CA PHE A 220 -32.57 -40.56 14.28
C PHE A 220 -33.13 -41.83 14.95
N ASN A 221 -34.33 -42.22 14.56
CA ASN A 221 -34.94 -43.47 15.00
C ASN A 221 -34.36 -44.68 14.25
N ARG A 222 -34.87 -45.88 14.56
CA ARG A 222 -34.45 -47.14 13.90
C ARG A 222 -34.64 -47.15 12.38
N GLU A 223 -35.58 -46.37 11.87
CA GLU A 223 -35.85 -46.22 10.43
C GLU A 223 -34.97 -45.14 9.79
N GLY A 224 -34.09 -44.50 10.55
CA GLY A 224 -33.21 -43.43 10.08
C GLY A 224 -33.95 -42.10 9.86
N ILE A 225 -35.07 -41.89 10.57
CA ILE A 225 -35.91 -40.69 10.51
C ILE A 225 -35.76 -39.89 11.81
N ASP A 226 -35.57 -38.58 11.71
CA ASP A 226 -35.47 -37.68 12.86
C ASP A 226 -36.83 -37.36 13.48
N LYS A 227 -36.82 -36.58 14.57
CA LYS A 227 -38.03 -36.13 15.28
C LYS A 227 -38.99 -35.29 14.42
N GLU A 228 -38.50 -34.74 13.32
CA GLU A 228 -39.26 -33.88 12.40
C GLU A 228 -39.76 -34.65 11.16
N GLY A 229 -39.43 -35.93 11.01
CA GLY A 229 -39.85 -36.77 9.90
C GLY A 229 -38.91 -36.74 8.68
N PHE A 230 -37.67 -36.27 8.83
CA PHE A 230 -36.65 -36.25 7.78
C PHE A 230 -35.66 -37.39 7.94
N ASN A 231 -35.27 -38.01 6.83
CA ASN A 231 -34.24 -39.04 6.82
C ASN A 231 -32.84 -38.46 7.05
N ARG A 232 -31.82 -39.33 7.19
CA ARG A 232 -30.41 -38.90 7.32
C ARG A 232 -29.89 -38.03 6.16
N GLY A 233 -30.52 -38.09 4.98
CA GLY A 233 -30.22 -37.20 3.86
C GLY A 233 -30.86 -35.82 3.97
N GLY A 234 -31.66 -35.58 5.01
CA GLY A 234 -32.39 -34.34 5.24
C GLY A 234 -33.68 -34.21 4.45
N TYR A 235 -34.25 -35.31 3.94
CA TYR A 235 -35.49 -35.31 3.14
C TYR A 235 -36.61 -36.04 3.84
N ASN A 236 -37.82 -35.49 3.78
CA ASN A 236 -39.03 -36.12 4.28
C ASN A 236 -39.46 -37.29 3.38
N LYS A 237 -40.52 -38.00 3.77
CA LYS A 237 -41.10 -39.11 3.00
C LYS A 237 -41.54 -38.75 1.57
N PHE A 238 -41.74 -37.47 1.28
CA PHE A 238 -42.10 -36.97 -0.04
C PHE A 238 -40.88 -36.54 -0.87
N GLY A 239 -39.67 -36.69 -0.34
CA GLY A 239 -38.42 -36.35 -1.03
C GLY A 239 -38.05 -34.87 -0.96
N PHE A 240 -38.67 -34.07 -0.08
CA PHE A 240 -38.36 -32.65 0.11
C PHE A 240 -37.58 -32.40 1.39
N ASN A 241 -36.62 -31.49 1.33
CA ASN A 241 -35.84 -31.07 2.49
C ASN A 241 -36.65 -30.16 3.42
N ARG A 242 -36.04 -29.73 4.55
CA ARG A 242 -36.70 -28.84 5.53
C ARG A 242 -37.15 -27.50 4.95
N ASN A 243 -36.53 -27.06 3.84
CA ASN A 243 -36.91 -25.85 3.13
C ASN A 243 -37.98 -26.10 2.04
N GLY A 244 -38.47 -27.34 1.90
CA GLY A 244 -39.51 -27.70 0.93
C GLY A 244 -39.00 -27.99 -0.48
N PHE A 245 -37.69 -28.18 -0.68
CA PHE A 245 -37.09 -28.46 -1.99
C PHE A 245 -36.63 -29.91 -2.12
N ASP A 246 -36.82 -30.50 -3.28
CA ASP A 246 -36.36 -31.84 -3.61
C ASP A 246 -34.83 -31.88 -3.77
N ARG A 247 -34.29 -33.08 -4.02
CA ARG A 247 -32.86 -33.30 -4.24
C ARG A 247 -32.27 -32.57 -5.45
N PHE A 248 -33.11 -32.04 -6.34
CA PHE A 248 -32.73 -31.25 -7.51
C PHE A 248 -32.92 -29.75 -7.29
N GLY A 249 -33.37 -29.33 -6.08
CA GLY A 249 -33.56 -27.93 -5.73
C GLY A 249 -34.92 -27.36 -6.11
N PHE A 250 -35.92 -28.18 -6.43
CA PHE A 250 -37.25 -27.73 -6.83
C PHE A 250 -38.30 -27.99 -5.74
N ASP A 251 -39.21 -27.06 -5.54
CA ASP A 251 -40.32 -27.19 -4.62
C ASP A 251 -41.36 -28.20 -5.13
N LYS A 252 -42.44 -28.40 -4.35
CA LYS A 252 -43.54 -29.29 -4.74
C LYS A 252 -44.24 -28.91 -6.05
N ASN A 253 -44.11 -27.66 -6.49
CA ASN A 253 -44.68 -27.16 -7.75
C ASN A 253 -43.67 -27.25 -8.91
N GLY A 254 -42.45 -27.74 -8.66
CA GLY A 254 -41.40 -27.82 -9.66
C GLY A 254 -40.68 -26.50 -9.91
N ILE A 255 -40.72 -25.57 -8.96
CA ILE A 255 -40.08 -24.25 -9.01
C ILE A 255 -38.88 -24.23 -8.06
N ASP A 256 -37.73 -23.78 -8.54
CA ASP A 256 -36.54 -23.65 -7.73
C ASP A 256 -36.58 -22.44 -6.80
N LYS A 257 -35.57 -22.32 -5.94
CA LYS A 257 -35.44 -21.22 -4.97
C LYS A 257 -35.40 -19.82 -5.60
N ASP A 258 -35.03 -19.72 -6.88
CA ASP A 258 -34.90 -18.47 -7.61
C ASP A 258 -36.17 -18.15 -8.43
N GLY A 259 -37.18 -19.03 -8.38
CA GLY A 259 -38.47 -18.84 -9.06
C GLY A 259 -38.54 -19.43 -10.47
N TYR A 260 -37.59 -20.27 -10.87
CA TYR A 260 -37.55 -20.88 -12.20
C TYR A 260 -38.07 -22.32 -12.18
N ASP A 261 -38.79 -22.71 -13.22
CA ASP A 261 -39.26 -24.06 -13.41
C ASP A 261 -38.12 -25.03 -13.78
N LYS A 262 -38.44 -26.33 -13.89
CA LYS A 262 -37.47 -27.36 -14.30
C LYS A 262 -36.86 -27.16 -15.70
N LYS A 263 -37.47 -26.31 -16.54
CA LYS A 263 -36.95 -25.93 -17.86
C LYS A 263 -36.08 -24.67 -17.79
N GLY A 264 -35.97 -24.04 -16.63
CA GLY A 264 -35.16 -22.86 -16.39
C GLY A 264 -35.87 -21.55 -16.70
N TYR A 265 -37.21 -21.51 -16.74
CA TYR A 265 -38.01 -20.32 -17.01
C TYR A 265 -38.78 -19.85 -15.78
N ASP A 266 -38.84 -18.54 -15.57
CA ASP A 266 -39.65 -17.93 -14.53
C ASP A 266 -41.15 -18.00 -14.85
N LYS A 267 -41.98 -17.51 -13.92
CA LYS A 267 -43.45 -17.47 -14.09
C LYS A 267 -43.91 -16.65 -15.30
N ASP A 268 -43.09 -15.73 -15.81
CA ASP A 268 -43.39 -14.87 -16.95
C ASP A 268 -42.86 -15.51 -18.26
N GLY A 269 -42.21 -16.68 -18.18
CA GLY A 269 -41.68 -17.44 -19.31
C GLY A 269 -40.30 -16.99 -19.77
N PHE A 270 -39.51 -16.32 -18.92
CA PHE A 270 -38.13 -15.87 -19.22
C PHE A 270 -37.10 -16.71 -18.50
N ASP A 271 -36.01 -17.03 -19.18
CA ASP A 271 -34.89 -17.76 -18.61
C ASP A 271 -34.09 -16.91 -17.63
N ARG A 272 -33.06 -17.51 -17.03
CA ARG A 272 -32.18 -16.84 -16.05
C ARG A 272 -31.38 -15.67 -16.64
N GLU A 273 -31.28 -15.57 -17.96
CA GLU A 273 -30.66 -14.44 -18.66
C GLU A 273 -31.68 -13.37 -19.07
N GLY A 274 -32.97 -13.60 -18.78
CA GLY A 274 -34.06 -12.66 -19.07
C GLY A 274 -34.65 -12.81 -20.46
N PHE A 275 -34.45 -13.94 -21.15
CA PHE A 275 -34.96 -14.22 -22.49
C PHE A 275 -36.05 -15.30 -22.50
N ASN A 276 -37.12 -15.09 -23.26
CA ASN A 276 -38.15 -16.10 -23.44
C ASN A 276 -37.66 -17.28 -24.31
N ILE A 277 -38.52 -18.28 -24.50
CA ILE A 277 -38.20 -19.47 -25.32
C ILE A 277 -37.81 -19.15 -26.77
N ASN A 278 -38.22 -17.99 -27.29
CA ASN A 278 -37.87 -17.51 -28.63
C ASN A 278 -36.57 -16.69 -28.63
N GLY A 279 -35.89 -16.55 -27.48
CA GLY A 279 -34.65 -15.79 -27.35
C GLY A 279 -34.85 -14.27 -27.35
N ILE A 280 -36.04 -13.79 -26.97
CA ILE A 280 -36.39 -12.37 -26.90
C ILE A 280 -36.53 -11.94 -25.43
N ASP A 281 -35.89 -10.83 -25.07
CA ASP A 281 -35.92 -10.28 -23.72
C ASP A 281 -37.28 -9.62 -23.39
N ARG A 282 -37.43 -9.19 -22.13
CA ARG A 282 -38.65 -8.51 -21.66
C ARG A 282 -38.94 -7.19 -22.39
N GLU A 283 -37.97 -6.61 -23.07
CA GLU A 283 -38.06 -5.36 -23.81
C GLU A 283 -38.26 -5.58 -25.33
N GLY A 284 -38.29 -6.84 -25.80
CA GLY A 284 -38.50 -7.18 -27.21
C GLY A 284 -37.21 -7.33 -28.03
N PHE A 285 -36.05 -7.36 -27.40
CA PHE A 285 -34.75 -7.50 -28.07
C PHE A 285 -34.24 -8.94 -28.03
N ASN A 286 -33.67 -9.41 -29.12
CA ASN A 286 -33.02 -10.72 -29.18
C ASN A 286 -31.71 -10.73 -28.36
N ARG A 287 -31.09 -11.91 -28.23
CA ARG A 287 -29.80 -12.07 -27.52
C ARG A 287 -28.64 -11.25 -28.07
N LEU A 288 -28.73 -10.76 -29.30
CA LEU A 288 -27.74 -9.85 -29.90
C LEU A 288 -28.04 -8.38 -29.60
N GLY A 289 -29.16 -8.09 -28.92
CA GLY A 289 -29.58 -6.75 -28.52
C GLY A 289 -30.42 -6.01 -29.57
N TYR A 290 -30.98 -6.70 -30.57
CA TYR A 290 -31.79 -6.10 -31.64
C TYR A 290 -33.26 -6.51 -31.57
N ASP A 291 -34.17 -5.58 -31.85
CA ASP A 291 -35.60 -5.81 -31.91
C ASP A 291 -35.99 -6.66 -33.14
N GLU A 292 -37.29 -6.93 -33.32
CA GLU A 292 -37.81 -7.66 -34.48
C GLU A 292 -37.52 -6.97 -35.82
N ASN A 293 -37.28 -5.66 -35.81
CA ASN A 293 -36.96 -4.85 -36.98
C ASN A 293 -35.44 -4.78 -37.24
N GLY A 294 -34.62 -5.40 -36.38
CA GLY A 294 -33.16 -5.42 -36.51
C GLY A 294 -32.46 -4.19 -35.97
N PHE A 295 -33.09 -3.39 -35.10
CA PHE A 295 -32.50 -2.20 -34.47
C PHE A 295 -32.20 -2.43 -32.99
N ASP A 296 -31.08 -1.91 -32.53
CA ASP A 296 -30.69 -1.95 -31.13
C ASP A 296 -31.53 -1.01 -30.24
N LYS A 297 -31.27 -1.01 -28.93
CA LYS A 297 -31.96 -0.13 -27.98
C LYS A 297 -31.75 1.37 -28.25
N LEU A 298 -30.75 1.72 -29.05
CA LEU A 298 -30.47 3.10 -29.48
C LEU A 298 -31.10 3.42 -30.86
N GLY A 299 -31.77 2.44 -31.48
CA GLY A 299 -32.45 2.58 -32.76
C GLY A 299 -31.53 2.43 -33.97
N PHE A 300 -30.38 1.77 -33.83
CA PHE A 300 -29.41 1.52 -34.92
C PHE A 300 -29.38 0.05 -35.32
N ASP A 301 -29.29 -0.21 -36.62
CA ASP A 301 -29.14 -1.56 -37.15
C ASP A 301 -27.75 -2.15 -36.84
N MET A 302 -27.54 -3.42 -37.18
CA MET A 302 -26.25 -4.09 -37.01
C MET A 302 -25.08 -3.41 -37.73
N GLN A 303 -25.35 -2.52 -38.68
CA GLN A 303 -24.36 -1.75 -39.43
C GLN A 303 -24.17 -0.34 -38.86
N GLY A 304 -24.87 0.01 -37.78
CA GLY A 304 -24.77 1.27 -37.08
C GLY A 304 -25.61 2.40 -37.69
N PHE A 305 -26.64 2.09 -38.49
CA PHE A 305 -27.52 3.07 -39.13
C PHE A 305 -28.92 3.04 -38.54
N ASN A 306 -29.50 4.21 -38.30
CA ASN A 306 -30.87 4.33 -37.82
C ASN A 306 -31.89 3.99 -38.91
N LYS A 307 -33.17 3.96 -38.54
CA LYS A 307 -34.27 3.68 -39.48
C LYS A 307 -34.32 4.60 -40.69
N SER A 308 -33.80 5.82 -40.58
CA SER A 308 -33.69 6.78 -41.68
C SER A 308 -32.42 6.59 -42.53
N GLY A 309 -31.58 5.60 -42.20
CA GLY A 309 -30.37 5.25 -42.94
C GLY A 309 -29.13 6.07 -42.57
N TYR A 310 -29.14 6.79 -41.43
CA TYR A 310 -28.03 7.61 -40.96
C TYR A 310 -27.34 6.99 -39.75
N ASP A 311 -26.01 7.08 -39.71
CA ASP A 311 -25.22 6.68 -38.57
C ASP A 311 -25.41 7.63 -37.38
N LYS A 312 -24.77 7.29 -36.26
CA LYS A 312 -24.79 8.12 -35.03
C LYS A 312 -24.27 9.55 -35.22
N ASP A 313 -23.46 9.79 -36.25
CA ASP A 313 -22.89 11.10 -36.57
C ASP A 313 -23.79 11.86 -37.57
N GLY A 314 -24.90 11.26 -38.01
CA GLY A 314 -25.85 11.86 -38.94
C GLY A 314 -25.49 11.70 -40.41
N PHE A 315 -24.65 10.73 -40.78
CA PHE A 315 -24.24 10.48 -42.17
C PHE A 315 -24.85 9.19 -42.71
N ASP A 316 -25.31 9.23 -43.96
CA ASP A 316 -25.86 8.08 -44.65
C ASP A 316 -24.79 7.03 -44.96
N ARG A 317 -25.20 5.89 -45.51
CA ARG A 317 -24.30 4.80 -45.92
C ARG A 317 -23.27 5.20 -46.98
N LYS A 318 -23.44 6.35 -47.65
CA LYS A 318 -22.50 6.92 -48.61
C LYS A 318 -21.61 8.00 -48.00
N GLY A 319 -21.78 8.32 -46.72
CA GLY A 319 -20.99 9.29 -45.97
C GLY A 319 -21.50 10.72 -46.06
N TYR A 320 -22.77 10.95 -46.44
CA TYR A 320 -23.37 12.29 -46.57
C TYR A 320 -24.45 12.53 -45.53
N ASN A 321 -24.48 13.72 -44.95
CA ASN A 321 -25.54 14.14 -44.04
C ASN A 321 -26.87 14.40 -44.78
N GLU A 322 -27.93 14.67 -44.03
CA GLU A 322 -29.27 14.96 -44.58
C GLU A 322 -29.30 16.13 -45.57
N LYS A 323 -28.35 17.07 -45.46
CA LYS A 323 -28.19 18.21 -46.38
C LYS A 323 -27.36 17.86 -47.62
N GLY A 324 -26.87 16.63 -47.74
CA GLY A 324 -26.08 16.16 -48.87
C GLY A 324 -24.59 16.47 -48.81
N TYR A 325 -24.06 16.83 -47.63
CA TYR A 325 -22.64 17.14 -47.44
C TYR A 325 -21.91 15.99 -46.72
N ASP A 326 -20.70 15.69 -47.15
CA ASP A 326 -19.82 14.71 -46.54
C ASP A 326 -19.31 15.16 -45.16
N ARG A 327 -18.52 14.30 -44.52
CA ARG A 327 -17.92 14.57 -43.20
C ARG A 327 -16.95 15.76 -43.19
N ASP A 328 -16.43 16.15 -44.36
CA ASP A 328 -15.55 17.30 -44.54
C ASP A 328 -16.34 18.60 -44.87
N GLY A 329 -17.65 18.50 -45.09
CA GLY A 329 -18.53 19.61 -45.40
C GLY A 329 -18.67 19.92 -46.89
N TYR A 330 -18.40 18.96 -47.78
CA TYR A 330 -18.53 19.12 -49.23
C TYR A 330 -19.70 18.31 -49.78
N ASP A 331 -20.45 18.87 -50.73
CA ASP A 331 -21.55 18.19 -51.39
C ASP A 331 -21.06 17.08 -52.34
N LYS A 332 -22.00 16.41 -53.01
CA LYS A 332 -21.69 15.33 -53.96
C LYS A 332 -20.93 15.80 -55.20
N GLU A 333 -20.93 17.09 -55.49
CA GLU A 333 -20.19 17.71 -56.59
C GLU A 333 -18.80 18.19 -56.13
N GLY A 334 -18.50 18.10 -54.83
CA GLY A 334 -17.21 18.43 -54.24
C GLY A 334 -17.10 19.87 -53.75
N TYR A 335 -18.21 20.59 -53.57
CA TYR A 335 -18.25 21.99 -53.16
C TYR A 335 -18.76 22.17 -51.73
N ASP A 336 -18.18 23.11 -50.99
CA ASP A 336 -18.64 23.48 -49.66
C ASP A 336 -19.96 24.27 -49.70
N LEU A 337 -20.54 24.54 -48.53
CA LEU A 337 -21.76 25.36 -48.39
C LEU A 337 -21.67 26.76 -49.01
N ARG A 338 -20.47 27.24 -49.33
CA ARG A 338 -20.22 28.54 -49.94
C ARG A 338 -19.97 28.42 -51.46
N GLY A 339 -20.02 27.21 -52.00
CA GLY A 339 -19.82 26.92 -53.41
C GLY A 339 -18.36 26.78 -53.83
N PHE A 340 -17.41 26.56 -52.90
CA PHE A 340 -15.99 26.38 -53.22
C PHE A 340 -15.56 24.92 -53.12
N ASP A 341 -14.75 24.47 -54.07
CA ASP A 341 -14.18 23.13 -54.08
C ASP A 341 -13.16 22.92 -52.94
N ARG A 342 -12.63 21.70 -52.81
CA ARG A 342 -11.59 21.38 -51.81
C ARG A 342 -10.31 22.20 -51.96
N ASN A 343 -10.10 22.88 -53.09
CA ASN A 343 -8.97 23.77 -53.36
C ASN A 343 -9.29 25.27 -53.14
N GLY A 344 -10.54 25.60 -52.83
CA GLY A 344 -10.99 26.96 -52.54
C GLY A 344 -11.45 27.76 -53.76
N PHE A 345 -11.88 27.12 -54.84
CA PHE A 345 -12.37 27.75 -56.07
C PHE A 345 -13.85 27.45 -56.34
N ASP A 346 -14.60 28.44 -56.82
CA ASP A 346 -16.00 28.25 -57.21
C ASP A 346 -16.14 27.55 -58.57
N MET A 347 -17.37 27.21 -58.95
CA MET A 347 -17.67 26.55 -60.24
C MET A 347 -17.25 27.39 -61.47
N GLN A 348 -16.96 28.67 -61.30
CA GLN A 348 -16.51 29.59 -62.34
C GLN A 348 -14.97 29.83 -62.28
N GLY A 349 -14.27 29.21 -61.34
CA GLY A 349 -12.81 29.27 -61.16
C GLY A 349 -12.31 30.46 -60.34
N TYR A 350 -13.17 31.16 -59.61
CA TYR A 350 -12.79 32.27 -58.73
C TYR A 350 -12.48 31.76 -57.33
N ASN A 351 -11.46 32.32 -56.69
CA ASN A 351 -11.21 32.05 -55.27
C ASN A 351 -12.17 32.84 -54.36
N VAL A 352 -12.11 32.57 -53.04
CA VAL A 352 -12.94 33.24 -52.02
C VAL A 352 -12.83 34.78 -52.01
N LYS A 353 -11.80 35.36 -52.64
CA LYS A 353 -11.59 36.81 -52.78
C LYS A 353 -12.17 37.38 -54.08
N GLY A 354 -12.81 36.56 -54.91
CA GLY A 354 -13.30 36.97 -56.23
C GLY A 354 -12.17 37.19 -57.24
N GLU A 355 -10.97 36.64 -56.98
CA GLU A 355 -9.86 36.71 -57.93
C GLU A 355 -10.05 35.59 -58.95
N TYR A 356 -10.23 35.99 -60.21
CA TYR A 356 -10.23 35.11 -61.36
C TYR A 356 -8.82 34.50 -61.51
N PHE A 357 -8.71 33.33 -62.10
CA PHE A 357 -7.45 32.62 -62.41
C PHE A 357 -6.49 33.39 -63.38
N GLU A 358 -6.75 34.68 -63.59
CA GLU A 358 -6.06 35.71 -64.37
C GLU A 358 -4.60 35.98 -63.96
N PHE A 359 -3.93 35.06 -63.26
CA PHE A 359 -2.47 35.08 -63.14
C PHE A 359 -1.77 34.66 -64.45
N ILE A 360 -2.50 34.07 -65.41
CA ILE A 360 -1.95 33.60 -66.69
C ILE A 360 -2.00 34.66 -67.81
N ASP A 361 -2.99 35.56 -67.84
CA ASP A 361 -3.15 36.54 -68.93
C ASP A 361 -2.03 37.60 -68.98
N LYS A 362 -1.42 37.94 -67.84
CA LYS A 362 -0.22 38.79 -67.81
C LYS A 362 1.01 38.07 -68.39
N HIS A 363 1.09 36.75 -68.24
CA HIS A 363 2.22 35.94 -68.70
C HIS A 363 2.16 35.63 -70.20
N ILE A 364 0.97 35.65 -70.81
CA ILE A 364 0.78 35.47 -72.27
C ILE A 364 1.11 36.75 -73.05
N ASN A 365 0.73 37.92 -72.52
CA ASN A 365 1.01 39.21 -73.16
C ASN A 365 2.52 39.53 -73.25
N GLU A 366 3.34 39.02 -72.32
CA GLU A 366 4.81 39.22 -72.33
C GLU A 366 5.54 38.19 -73.21
N ASN A 367 4.91 37.06 -73.60
CA ASN A 367 5.57 35.93 -74.25
C ASN A 367 5.02 35.56 -75.65
N THR A 368 4.05 36.32 -76.19
CA THR A 368 3.59 36.15 -77.58
C THR A 368 4.06 37.31 -78.46
N SER A 369 5.08 37.05 -79.27
CA SER A 369 5.72 38.02 -80.16
C SER A 369 4.81 38.41 -81.33
N ILE A 370 3.94 39.41 -81.17
CA ILE A 370 3.24 40.06 -82.30
C ILE A 370 3.48 41.56 -82.24
N SER A 371 4.44 42.03 -83.05
CA SER A 371 4.75 43.44 -83.22
C SER A 371 3.72 44.13 -84.10
N ILE A 372 3.08 45.19 -83.60
CA ILE A 372 2.36 46.17 -84.42
C ILE A 372 3.40 46.95 -85.23
N LYS A 373 3.45 46.71 -86.54
CA LYS A 373 4.12 47.58 -87.51
C LYS A 373 3.26 47.70 -88.76
N ASN A 374 2.94 48.94 -89.12
CA ASN A 374 2.31 49.36 -90.37
C ASN A 374 0.88 48.84 -90.61
N ASN A 375 -0.03 49.23 -89.70
CA ASN A 375 -1.40 49.66 -90.02
C ASN A 375 -2.23 48.80 -91.00
N SER A 376 -2.30 47.47 -90.80
CA SER A 376 -3.30 46.51 -91.34
C SER A 376 -3.00 45.16 -90.66
N PHE A 377 -3.74 44.62 -89.69
CA PHE A 377 -5.15 44.26 -89.66
C PHE A 377 -5.76 44.57 -88.29
N VAL A 378 -6.92 45.22 -88.28
CA VAL A 378 -7.82 45.21 -87.11
C VAL A 378 -8.54 43.87 -87.16
N TYR A 379 -8.16 42.91 -86.32
CA TYR A 379 -9.11 41.86 -85.98
C TYR A 379 -10.21 42.53 -85.15
N SER A 380 -11.44 42.43 -85.63
CA SER A 380 -12.59 42.88 -84.89
C SER A 380 -12.70 42.07 -83.58
N ASP A 381 -13.32 42.61 -82.53
CA ASP A 381 -13.41 41.94 -81.22
C ASP A 381 -14.00 40.52 -81.34
N GLU A 382 -14.83 40.31 -82.37
CA GLU A 382 -15.44 39.05 -82.74
C GLU A 382 -14.44 37.98 -83.19
N ILE A 383 -13.28 38.34 -83.76
CA ILE A 383 -12.24 37.36 -84.13
C ILE A 383 -11.39 36.99 -82.90
N ARG A 384 -11.21 37.91 -81.94
CA ARG A 384 -10.50 37.62 -80.69
C ARG A 384 -11.23 36.59 -79.83
N GLU A 385 -12.55 36.69 -79.74
CA GLU A 385 -13.38 35.73 -79.01
C GLU A 385 -13.23 34.29 -79.54
N LEU A 386 -13.11 34.12 -80.86
CA LEU A 386 -12.89 32.80 -81.47
C LEU A 386 -11.55 32.19 -81.04
N PHE A 387 -10.49 32.99 -80.96
CA PHE A 387 -9.17 32.50 -80.55
C PHE A 387 -9.10 32.16 -79.05
N VAL A 388 -9.83 32.89 -78.20
CA VAL A 388 -9.91 32.60 -76.76
C VAL A 388 -10.58 31.24 -76.51
N GLU A 389 -11.69 30.95 -77.18
CA GLU A 389 -12.37 29.66 -77.03
C GLU A 389 -11.55 28.48 -77.61
N ILE A 390 -10.74 28.70 -78.66
CA ILE A 390 -9.79 27.69 -79.16
C ILE A 390 -8.70 27.38 -78.13
N ASP A 391 -8.20 28.39 -77.41
CA ASP A 391 -7.17 28.18 -76.39
C ASP A 391 -7.72 27.47 -75.15
N ARG A 392 -8.95 27.80 -74.73
CA ARG A 392 -9.68 27.07 -73.67
C ARG A 392 -9.83 25.59 -74.00
N ALA A 393 -10.22 25.26 -75.24
CA ALA A 393 -10.30 23.89 -75.70
C ALA A 393 -8.97 23.13 -75.61
N LYS A 394 -7.87 23.75 -76.04
CA LYS A 394 -6.54 23.11 -76.01
C LYS A 394 -6.11 22.77 -74.58
N ARG A 395 -6.36 23.66 -73.63
CA ARG A 395 -6.00 23.43 -72.22
C ARG A 395 -6.86 22.36 -71.56
N SER A 396 -8.14 22.30 -71.88
CA SER A 396 -9.01 21.20 -71.43
C SER A 396 -8.52 19.84 -71.93
N ILE A 397 -7.95 19.78 -73.15
CA ILE A 397 -7.31 18.56 -73.68
C ILE A 397 -6.05 18.20 -72.87
N GLU A 398 -5.24 19.19 -72.50
CA GLU A 398 -3.98 18.97 -71.74
C GLU A 398 -4.22 18.43 -70.32
N ILE A 399 -5.35 18.76 -69.69
CA ILE A 399 -5.75 18.23 -68.37
C ILE A 399 -6.67 17.01 -68.45
N GLU A 400 -6.80 16.40 -69.65
CA GLU A 400 -7.64 15.24 -69.94
C GLU A 400 -9.15 15.43 -69.64
N ASP A 401 -9.61 16.69 -69.53
CA ASP A 401 -11.03 17.02 -69.47
C ASP A 401 -11.61 17.14 -70.87
N PHE A 402 -11.83 15.97 -71.49
CA PHE A 402 -12.31 15.86 -72.85
C PHE A 402 -13.75 16.40 -73.03
N ILE A 403 -14.55 16.46 -71.97
CA ILE A 403 -15.92 16.98 -72.03
C ILE A 403 -15.89 18.51 -72.14
N ALA A 404 -15.07 19.18 -71.32
CA ALA A 404 -14.86 20.62 -71.44
C ALA A 404 -14.22 20.99 -72.78
N ALA A 405 -13.23 20.20 -73.24
CA ALA A 405 -12.57 20.42 -74.52
C ALA A 405 -13.54 20.40 -75.71
N ILE A 406 -14.39 19.37 -75.79
CA ILE A 406 -15.38 19.23 -76.86
C ILE A 406 -16.39 20.38 -76.82
N SER A 407 -16.77 20.82 -75.63
CA SER A 407 -17.73 21.92 -75.44
C SER A 407 -17.17 23.25 -75.95
N HIS A 408 -15.90 23.55 -75.67
CA HIS A 408 -15.23 24.74 -76.18
C HIS A 408 -15.05 24.71 -77.71
N LEU A 409 -14.58 23.59 -78.27
CA LEU A 409 -14.45 23.42 -79.73
C LEU A 409 -15.80 23.56 -80.46
N ARG A 410 -16.88 23.08 -79.84
CA ARG A 410 -18.22 23.26 -80.38
C ARG A 410 -18.64 24.73 -80.44
N ARG A 411 -18.39 25.51 -79.39
CA ARG A 411 -18.72 26.96 -79.37
C ARG A 411 -17.91 27.75 -80.40
N VAL A 412 -16.62 27.42 -80.56
CA VAL A 412 -15.76 28.02 -81.61
C VAL A 412 -16.37 27.78 -82.99
N SER A 413 -16.71 26.53 -83.29
CA SER A 413 -17.22 26.16 -84.61
C SER A 413 -18.60 26.79 -84.87
N GLU A 414 -19.51 26.80 -83.90
CA GLU A 414 -20.81 27.46 -84.03
C GLU A 414 -20.66 28.97 -84.28
N SER A 415 -19.81 29.65 -83.50
CA SER A 415 -19.57 31.10 -83.65
C SER A 415 -18.86 31.45 -84.96
N TYR A 416 -17.93 30.62 -85.42
CA TYR A 416 -17.24 30.81 -86.70
C TYR A 416 -18.20 30.68 -87.89
N LEU A 417 -19.02 29.63 -87.92
CA LEU A 417 -20.01 29.40 -88.99
C LEU A 417 -21.05 30.53 -89.07
N GLU A 418 -21.54 30.98 -87.92
CA GLU A 418 -22.47 32.11 -87.86
C GLU A 418 -21.85 33.39 -88.44
N LYS A 419 -20.60 33.68 -88.10
CA LYS A 419 -19.86 34.84 -88.61
C LYS A 419 -19.60 34.75 -90.12
N VAL A 420 -19.23 33.58 -90.63
CA VAL A 420 -19.02 33.34 -92.07
C VAL A 420 -20.30 33.58 -92.87
N LEU A 421 -21.44 33.07 -92.38
CA LEU A 421 -22.74 33.25 -93.04
C LEU A 421 -23.19 34.71 -93.05
N LEU A 422 -23.03 35.42 -91.92
CA LEU A 422 -23.33 36.85 -91.81
C LEU A 422 -22.48 37.72 -92.75
N LEU A 423 -21.16 37.51 -92.75
CA LEU A 423 -20.22 38.28 -93.58
C LEU A 423 -20.42 38.04 -95.08
N SER A 424 -20.91 36.86 -95.45
CA SER A 424 -21.22 36.48 -96.83
C SER A 424 -22.59 36.98 -97.30
N LYS A 425 -23.25 37.85 -96.52
CA LYS A 425 -24.57 38.44 -96.77
C LYS A 425 -25.71 37.43 -96.86
N VAL A 426 -25.55 36.25 -96.24
CA VAL A 426 -26.67 35.34 -96.03
C VAL A 426 -27.59 35.97 -94.98
N LEU A 427 -28.88 36.09 -95.29
CA LEU A 427 -29.83 36.74 -94.39
C LEU A 427 -30.01 35.91 -93.10
N PRO A 428 -29.99 36.51 -91.90
CA PRO A 428 -29.95 35.77 -90.64
C PRO A 428 -31.08 34.75 -90.44
N TYR A 429 -32.29 35.07 -90.89
CA TYR A 429 -33.44 34.16 -90.79
C TYR A 429 -33.26 32.83 -91.54
N LYS A 430 -32.29 32.75 -92.48
CA LYS A 430 -31.98 31.52 -93.22
C LYS A 430 -31.17 30.51 -92.41
N PHE A 431 -30.50 30.92 -91.33
CA PHE A 431 -29.61 30.02 -90.57
C PHE A 431 -29.73 30.09 -89.05
N ILE A 432 -30.41 31.10 -88.49
CA ILE A 432 -30.58 31.24 -87.03
C ILE A 432 -31.24 29.99 -86.41
N GLU A 433 -32.25 29.41 -87.05
CA GLU A 433 -32.97 28.23 -86.55
C GLU A 433 -32.34 26.90 -86.97
N LEU A 434 -31.29 26.94 -87.80
CA LEU A 434 -30.59 25.73 -88.25
C LEU A 434 -29.66 25.23 -87.17
N ASN A 435 -29.61 23.90 -86.99
CA ASN A 435 -28.61 23.25 -86.15
C ASN A 435 -27.23 23.31 -86.82
N GLN A 436 -26.19 22.94 -86.07
CA GLN A 436 -24.80 23.09 -86.53
C GLN A 436 -24.51 22.35 -87.84
N TYR A 437 -25.03 21.13 -88.01
CA TYR A 437 -24.85 20.33 -89.22
C TYR A 437 -25.54 20.98 -90.43
N GLU A 438 -26.74 21.52 -90.22
CA GLU A 438 -27.49 22.24 -91.25
C GLU A 438 -26.81 23.54 -91.65
N ARG A 439 -26.21 24.27 -90.69
CA ARG A 439 -25.42 25.47 -90.97
C ARG A 439 -24.17 25.15 -91.80
N ILE A 440 -23.51 24.02 -91.53
CA ILE A 440 -22.36 23.55 -92.34
C ILE A 440 -22.79 23.23 -93.76
N ASN A 441 -23.88 22.48 -93.93
CA ASN A 441 -24.41 22.16 -95.26
C ASN A 441 -24.82 23.41 -96.03
N LEU A 442 -25.42 24.39 -95.36
CA LEU A 442 -25.75 25.68 -95.96
C LEU A 442 -24.49 26.44 -96.39
N ALA A 443 -23.46 26.50 -95.53
CA ALA A 443 -22.20 27.15 -95.86
C ALA A 443 -21.46 26.46 -97.03
N ASN A 444 -21.52 25.13 -97.11
CA ASN A 444 -21.01 24.34 -98.24
C ASN A 444 -21.80 24.60 -99.54
N TYR A 445 -23.13 24.61 -99.47
CA TYR A 445 -24.00 24.88 -100.62
C TYR A 445 -23.76 26.29 -101.20
N GLU A 446 -23.54 27.28 -100.35
CA GLU A 446 -23.24 28.66 -100.73
C GLU A 446 -21.75 28.86 -101.12
N GLY A 447 -20.91 27.81 -101.04
CA GLY A 447 -19.49 27.85 -101.42
C GLY A 447 -18.62 28.69 -100.48
N LEU A 448 -19.02 28.83 -99.22
CA LEU A 448 -18.38 29.72 -98.24
C LEU A 448 -17.28 29.05 -97.41
N ILE A 449 -17.31 27.73 -97.34
CA ILE A 449 -16.29 26.89 -96.72
C ILE A 449 -15.96 25.74 -97.70
N ASN A 450 -14.72 25.26 -97.69
CA ASN A 450 -14.27 24.16 -98.54
C ASN A 450 -14.14 22.87 -97.69
N ASP A 451 -14.42 21.72 -98.28
CA ASP A 451 -14.35 20.39 -97.63
C ASP A 451 -12.92 19.86 -97.38
N ASN A 452 -11.91 20.72 -97.26
CA ASN A 452 -10.51 20.33 -97.00
C ASN A 452 -10.02 20.74 -95.61
#